data_AF-A0A950ANZ4-F1
#
_entry.id   AF-A0A950ANZ4-F1
#
_cell.length_a   1.000
_cell.length_b   1.000
_cell.length_c   1.000
_cell.angle_alpha   90.00
_cell.angle_beta   90.00
_cell.angle_gamma   90.00
#
_symmetry.space_group_name_H-M   'P 1'
#
loop_
_entity.id
_entity.type
_entity.pdbx_description
1 polymer ?
#
loop_
_entity_poly.entity_id
_entity_poly.type
_entity_poly.pdbx_seq_one_letter_code
_entity_poly.pdbx_strand_id
1 'polypeptide(L)'
;MVAAVRRGLSQHDAARQFHVSQSMVHHWVQQAQGQRLDRVDWHDRSHAARAPHRTEAGIEELVLTVRAELEQLSDLGFQALPFLSARWVEKGLQATGHLTDLLD
;
A
#
# COMPACT_ATOMS: atom_id res chain seq x y z
N MET A 1 -14.32 -20.51 2.75
CA MET A 1 -13.72 -20.32 1.41
C MET A 1 -12.65 -21.36 1.05
N VAL A 2 -11.43 -21.32 1.61
CA VAL A 2 -10.32 -22.25 1.23
C VAL A 2 -10.68 -23.73 1.41
N ALA A 3 -11.43 -24.06 2.47
CA ALA A 3 -11.96 -25.41 2.67
C ALA A 3 -12.85 -25.90 1.52
N ALA A 4 -13.65 -25.01 0.91
CA ALA A 4 -14.50 -25.35 -0.23
C ALA A 4 -13.65 -25.63 -1.48
N VAL A 5 -12.62 -24.80 -1.72
CA VAL A 5 -11.66 -25.03 -2.82
C VAL A 5 -10.94 -26.38 -2.65
N ARG A 6 -10.51 -26.73 -1.44
CA ARG A 6 -9.89 -28.04 -1.15
C ARG A 6 -10.85 -29.22 -1.31
N ARG A 7 -12.16 -29.00 -1.17
CA ARG A 7 -13.19 -30.00 -1.42
C ARG A 7 -13.55 -30.12 -2.91
N GLY A 8 -12.87 -29.38 -3.79
CA GLY A 8 -13.01 -29.49 -5.24
C GLY A 8 -13.82 -28.36 -5.90
N LEU A 9 -14.28 -27.35 -5.15
CA LEU A 9 -14.85 -26.16 -5.80
C LEU A 9 -13.77 -25.40 -6.57
N SER A 10 -14.14 -24.88 -7.74
CA SER A 10 -13.26 -23.96 -8.47
C SER A 10 -13.06 -22.67 -7.66
N GLN A 11 -11.91 -22.00 -7.85
CA GLN A 11 -11.66 -20.72 -7.18
C GLN A 11 -12.69 -19.65 -7.59
N HIS A 12 -13.22 -19.73 -8.81
CA HIS A 12 -14.25 -18.84 -9.31
C HIS A 12 -15.60 -19.07 -8.60
N ASP A 13 -16.02 -20.32 -8.45
CA ASP A 13 -17.27 -20.65 -7.76
C ASP A 13 -17.19 -20.35 -6.26
N ALA A 14 -16.02 -20.59 -5.65
CA ALA A 14 -15.76 -20.18 -4.28
C ALA A 14 -15.82 -18.64 -4.13
N ALA A 15 -15.29 -17.87 -5.09
CA ALA A 15 -15.37 -16.41 -5.05
C ALA A 15 -16.84 -15.94 -5.04
N ARG A 16 -17.66 -16.49 -5.94
CA ARG A 16 -19.09 -16.17 -6.03
C ARG A 16 -19.87 -16.59 -4.78
N GLN A 17 -19.62 -17.79 -4.26
CA GLN A 17 -20.32 -18.32 -3.09
C GLN A 17 -20.00 -17.54 -1.82
N PHE A 18 -18.76 -17.08 -1.66
CA PHE A 18 -18.30 -16.35 -0.47
C PHE A 18 -18.30 -14.82 -0.67
N HIS A 19 -18.81 -14.32 -1.80
CA HIS A 19 -18.89 -12.88 -2.13
C HIS A 19 -17.56 -12.12 -2.01
N VAL A 20 -16.47 -12.75 -2.46
CA VAL A 20 -15.13 -12.13 -2.50
C VAL A 20 -14.56 -12.11 -3.91
N SER A 21 -13.49 -11.36 -4.13
CA SER A 21 -12.78 -11.40 -5.40
C SER A 21 -12.04 -12.72 -5.59
N GLN A 22 -11.90 -13.16 -6.85
CA GLN A 22 -11.11 -14.36 -7.18
C GLN A 22 -9.64 -14.23 -6.75
N SER A 23 -9.06 -13.02 -6.81
CA SER A 23 -7.70 -12.74 -6.33
C SER A 23 -7.54 -13.00 -4.84
N MET A 24 -8.56 -12.68 -4.03
CA MET A 24 -8.57 -12.97 -2.59
C MET A 24 -8.64 -14.48 -2.34
N VAL A 25 -9.47 -15.21 -3.10
CA VAL A 25 -9.50 -16.68 -3.03
C VAL A 25 -8.13 -17.26 -3.34
N HIS A 26 -7.50 -16.79 -4.42
CA HIS A 26 -6.17 -17.24 -4.85
C HIS A 26 -5.13 -17.02 -3.75
N HIS A 27 -5.07 -15.81 -3.20
CA HIS A 27 -4.15 -15.44 -2.12
C HIS A 27 -4.29 -16.38 -0.91
N TRP A 28 -5.51 -16.61 -0.43
CA TRP A 28 -5.75 -17.48 0.72
C TRP A 28 -5.52 -18.97 0.44
N VAL A 29 -5.72 -19.41 -0.80
CA VAL A 29 -5.37 -20.77 -1.23
C VAL A 29 -3.86 -20.96 -1.24
N GLN A 30 -3.10 -19.97 -1.76
CA GLN A 30 -1.63 -19.94 -1.73
C GLN A 30 -1.10 -19.93 -0.28
N GLN A 31 -1.60 -19.03 0.55
CA GLN A 31 -1.26 -18.91 1.98
C GLN A 31 -1.45 -20.24 2.73
N ALA A 32 -2.51 -20.98 2.39
CA ALA A 32 -2.82 -22.25 3.03
C ALA A 32 -2.08 -23.45 2.44
N GLN A 33 -1.33 -23.33 1.33
CA GLN A 33 -0.76 -24.50 0.64
C GLN A 33 0.07 -25.39 1.57
N GLY A 34 -0.16 -26.70 1.49
CA GLY A 34 0.55 -27.70 2.31
C GLY A 34 0.22 -27.69 3.81
N GLN A 35 -0.49 -26.69 4.31
CA GLN A 35 -0.81 -26.54 5.74
C GLN A 35 -2.21 -27.06 6.07
N ARG A 36 -2.40 -27.58 7.28
CA ARG A 36 -3.76 -27.85 7.78
C ARG A 36 -4.46 -26.52 8.06
N LEU A 37 -5.74 -26.42 7.73
CA LEU A 37 -6.49 -25.16 7.81
C LEU A 37 -6.59 -24.58 9.22
N ASP A 38 -6.49 -25.41 10.26
CA ASP A 38 -6.46 -24.99 11.67
C ASP A 38 -5.12 -24.40 12.11
N ARG A 39 -4.06 -24.56 11.28
CA ARG A 39 -2.71 -24.03 11.55
C ARG A 39 -2.33 -22.83 10.69
N VAL A 40 -3.14 -22.53 9.68
CA VAL A 40 -2.92 -21.35 8.82
C VAL A 40 -3.23 -20.11 9.65
N ASP A 41 -2.31 -19.15 9.66
CA ASP A 41 -2.62 -17.83 10.19
C ASP A 41 -3.55 -17.10 9.22
N TRP A 42 -4.82 -17.04 9.59
CA TRP A 42 -5.87 -16.35 8.83
C TRP A 42 -5.96 -14.87 9.18
N HIS A 43 -5.19 -14.38 10.15
CA HIS A 43 -5.11 -12.94 10.32
C HIS A 43 -4.37 -12.35 9.13
N ASP A 44 -5.05 -11.46 8.41
CA ASP A 44 -4.42 -10.52 7.50
C ASP A 44 -3.64 -9.47 8.31
N ARG A 45 -2.62 -9.92 9.04
CA ARG A 45 -1.70 -9.06 9.76
C ARG A 45 -0.35 -9.19 9.10
N SER A 46 0.09 -8.10 8.48
CA SER A 46 1.51 -7.89 8.27
C SER A 46 2.20 -8.04 9.63
N HIS A 47 3.06 -9.05 9.81
CA HIS A 47 3.81 -9.29 11.06
C HIS A 47 4.82 -8.17 11.41
N ALA A 48 4.90 -7.11 10.60
CA ALA A 48 5.62 -5.92 11.00
C ALA A 48 4.82 -5.23 12.11
N ALA A 49 5.40 -5.15 13.31
CA ALA A 49 5.00 -4.13 14.28
C ALA A 49 5.18 -2.78 13.59
N ARG A 50 4.11 -2.27 12.97
CA ARG A 50 4.11 -0.94 12.39
C ARG A 50 3.98 -0.01 13.59
N ALA A 51 5.13 0.39 14.15
CA ALA A 51 5.17 1.70 14.76
C ALA A 51 4.51 2.64 13.73
N PRO A 52 3.42 3.33 14.06
CA PRO A 52 2.94 4.39 13.19
C PRO A 52 4.05 5.44 13.21
N HIS A 53 4.98 5.35 12.26
CA HIS A 53 5.84 6.46 11.91
C HIS A 53 4.90 7.50 11.34
N ARG A 54 4.33 8.31 12.24
CA ARG A 54 3.60 9.50 11.84
C ARG A 54 4.61 10.31 11.06
N THR A 55 4.37 10.43 9.76
CA THR A 55 5.09 11.36 8.91
C THR A 55 4.94 12.74 9.55
N GLU A 56 6.04 13.47 9.68
CA GLU A 56 6.01 14.83 10.20
C GLU A 56 5.00 15.67 9.39
N ALA A 57 4.20 16.49 10.07
CA ALA A 57 3.12 17.23 9.43
C ALA A 57 3.59 18.08 8.24
N GLY A 58 4.81 18.64 8.29
CA GLY A 58 5.39 19.38 7.17
C GLY A 58 5.67 18.53 5.94
N ILE A 59 6.07 17.26 6.13
CA ILE A 59 6.29 16.30 5.05
C ILE A 59 4.94 15.87 4.46
N GLU A 60 3.94 15.62 5.31
CA GLU A 60 2.59 15.26 4.86
C GLU A 60 1.95 16.38 4.02
N GLU A 61 2.01 17.61 4.50
CA GLU A 61 1.51 18.80 3.78
C GLU A 61 2.21 18.99 2.43
N LEU A 62 3.52 18.74 2.38
CA LEU A 62 4.29 18.82 1.14
C LEU A 62 3.89 17.73 0.13
N VAL A 63 3.65 16.48 0.58
CA VAL A 63 3.14 15.39 -0.29
C VAL A 63 1.80 15.81 -0.89
N LEU A 64 0.88 16.32 -0.07
CA LEU A 64 -0.45 16.72 -0.49
C LEU A 64 -0.41 17.89 -1.49
N THR A 65 0.43 18.89 -1.23
CA THR A 65 0.63 20.03 -2.13
C THR A 65 1.12 19.58 -3.51
N VAL A 66 2.16 18.75 -3.55
CA VAL A 66 2.71 18.25 -4.82
C VAL A 66 1.71 17.35 -5.55
N ARG A 67 0.94 16.53 -4.83
CA ARG A 67 -0.12 15.73 -5.44
C ARG A 67 -1.18 16.62 -6.09
N ALA A 68 -1.65 17.65 -5.40
CA ALA A 68 -2.66 18.58 -5.94
C ALA A 68 -2.14 19.32 -7.19
N GLU A 69 -0.88 19.77 -7.18
CA GLU A 69 -0.24 20.39 -8.34
C GLU A 69 -0.14 19.43 -9.54
N LEU A 70 0.20 18.16 -9.30
CA LEU A 70 0.31 17.15 -10.35
C LEU A 70 -1.04 16.71 -10.92
N GLU A 71 -2.08 16.63 -10.08
CA GLU A 71 -3.45 16.38 -10.51
C GLU A 71 -3.99 17.50 -11.41
N GLN A 72 -3.59 18.75 -11.16
CA GLN A 72 -3.97 19.88 -12.02
C GLN A 72 -3.23 19.90 -13.36
N LEU A 73 -2.03 19.29 -13.42
CA LEU A 73 -1.16 19.31 -14.60
C LEU A 73 -1.25 18.02 -15.44
N SER A 74 -1.91 16.96 -14.95
CA SER A 74 -1.91 15.65 -15.61
C SER A 74 -3.25 14.93 -15.50
N ASP A 75 -3.89 14.69 -16.65
CA ASP A 75 -5.08 13.82 -16.81
C ASP A 75 -4.74 12.31 -16.66
N LEU A 76 -3.49 11.95 -16.35
CA LEU A 76 -3.04 10.56 -16.29
C LEU A 76 -2.92 10.09 -14.84
N GLY A 77 -3.94 9.33 -14.44
CA GLY A 77 -3.94 8.55 -13.21
C GLY A 77 -2.64 7.75 -13.03
N PHE A 78 -1.87 8.16 -12.02
CA PHE A 78 -0.93 7.34 -11.27
C PHE A 78 0.30 6.79 -12.01
N GLN A 79 1.28 7.65 -12.27
CA GLN A 79 2.72 7.28 -12.39
C GLN A 79 3.64 8.34 -11.74
N ALA A 80 3.23 8.87 -10.58
CA ALA A 80 3.89 10.01 -9.93
C ALA A 80 5.18 9.68 -9.12
N LEU A 81 5.53 8.40 -8.92
CA LEU A 81 6.65 7.99 -8.05
C LEU A 81 8.01 8.60 -8.45
N PRO A 82 8.44 8.55 -9.74
CA PRO A 82 9.72 9.13 -10.15
C PRO A 82 9.73 10.66 -10.17
N PHE A 83 8.56 11.29 -10.32
CA PHE A 83 8.44 12.75 -10.38
C PHE A 83 8.40 13.37 -8.99
N LEU A 84 7.75 12.69 -8.04
CA LEU A 84 7.84 13.00 -6.62
C LEU A 84 9.30 12.92 -6.18
N SER A 85 10.03 11.82 -6.42
CA SER A 85 11.42 11.72 -5.94
C SER A 85 12.33 12.86 -6.41
N ALA A 86 12.19 13.32 -7.66
CA ALA A 86 12.95 14.46 -8.18
C ALA A 86 12.55 15.80 -7.53
N ARG A 87 11.25 16.09 -7.43
CA ARG A 87 10.74 17.34 -6.81
C ARG A 87 10.97 17.38 -5.30
N TRP A 88 10.99 16.22 -4.64
CA TRP A 88 11.34 16.07 -3.24
C TRP A 88 12.81 16.38 -2.95
N VAL A 89 13.73 15.99 -3.82
CA VAL A 89 15.15 16.36 -3.70
C VAL A 89 15.32 17.88 -3.86
N GLU A 90 14.67 18.48 -4.85
CA GLU A 90 14.73 19.92 -5.09
C GLU A 90 14.17 20.75 -3.92
N LYS A 91 12.99 20.38 -3.40
CA LYS A 91 12.36 21.09 -2.27
C LYS A 91 13.02 20.78 -0.91
N GLY A 92 13.55 19.58 -0.72
CA GLY A 92 14.30 19.21 0.49
C GLY A 92 15.60 19.99 0.64
N LEU A 93 16.29 20.28 -0.47
CA LEU A 93 17.46 21.16 -0.50
C LEU A 93 17.11 22.60 -0.08
N GLN A 94 15.96 23.12 -0.51
CA GLN A 94 15.49 24.46 -0.12
C GLN A 94 15.06 24.54 1.35
N ALA A 95 14.38 23.52 1.87
CA ALA A 95 13.99 23.45 3.28
C ALA A 95 15.21 23.38 4.22
N THR A 96 16.26 22.66 3.82
CA THR A 96 17.52 22.57 4.58
C THR A 96 18.28 23.90 4.55
N GLY A 97 18.31 24.59 3.40
CA GLY A 97 18.92 25.93 3.27
C GLY A 97 18.24 26.99 4.14
N HIS A 98 16.91 26.99 4.20
CA HIS A 98 16.14 27.91 5.06
C HIS A 98 16.32 27.61 6.55
N LEU A 99 16.70 26.38 6.92
CA LEU A 99 16.98 25.99 8.31
C LEU A 99 18.38 26.42 8.75
N THR A 100 19.35 26.46 7.82
CA THR A 100 20.68 27.04 8.06
C THR A 100 20.66 28.57 8.15
N ASP A 101 19.87 29.26 7.32
CA ASP A 101 19.72 30.73 7.37
C ASP A 101 19.01 31.25 8.64
N LEU A 102 18.38 30.36 9.41
CA LEU A 102 17.67 30.68 10.66
C LEU A 102 18.52 30.40 11.91
N LEU A 103 19.73 29.84 11.73
CA LEU A 103 20.68 29.49 12.79
C LEU A 103 21.99 30.30 12.74
N ASP A 104 22.12 31.25 11.82
CA ASP A 104 23.11 32.35 11.80
C ASP A 104 22.45 33.68 12.22
#